data_AF-A0A356IUZ6-F1
#
_entry.id   AF-A0A356IUZ6-F1
#
_cell.length_a   1.000
_cell.length_b   1.000
_cell.length_c   1.000
_cell.angle_alpha   90.00
_cell.angle_beta   90.00
_cell.angle_gamma   90.00
#
_symmetry.space_group_name_H-M   'P 1'
#
loop_
_entity.id
_entity.type
_entity.pdbx_description
1 polymer ?
#
loop_
_entity_poly.entity_id
_entity_poly.type
_entity_poly.pdbx_seq_one_letter_code
_entity_poly.pdbx_strand_id
1 'polypeptide(L)'
;MPTEPEERLPAAVQIRVEPRDFELGAEYEALRKRSASSGAIVTFTGLVRDFNAQGALNGIILEHYPAMTVKSLHAIAEKARVKWDLEAVTIVHRVGALENHDQIVLVGV
;
A
#
# COMPACT_ATOMS: atom_id res chain seq x y z
N MET A 1 -11.65 -38.89 3.56
CA MET A 1 -12.14 -37.49 3.60
C MET A 1 -11.08 -36.65 2.91
N PRO A 2 -11.31 -36.10 1.71
CA PRO A 2 -10.38 -35.12 1.17
C PRO A 2 -10.68 -33.78 1.83
N THR A 3 -9.69 -33.25 2.53
CA THR A 3 -9.67 -31.85 2.99
C THR A 3 -9.51 -30.98 1.75
N GLU A 4 -10.55 -30.24 1.39
CA GLU A 4 -10.45 -29.17 0.39
C GLU A 4 -9.32 -28.22 0.82
N PRO A 5 -8.50 -27.70 -0.13
CA PRO A 5 -7.57 -26.65 0.20
C PRO A 5 -8.41 -25.46 0.67
N GLU A 6 -8.14 -24.97 1.87
CA GLU A 6 -8.72 -23.73 2.39
C GLU A 6 -8.29 -22.60 1.45
N GLU A 7 -9.10 -22.36 0.42
CA GLU A 7 -8.93 -21.27 -0.53
C GLU A 7 -9.21 -20.00 0.25
N ARG A 8 -8.16 -19.55 0.95
CA ARG A 8 -8.19 -18.36 1.78
C ARG A 8 -8.54 -17.21 0.86
N LEU A 9 -9.81 -16.80 0.88
CA LEU A 9 -10.30 -15.64 0.15
C LEU A 9 -9.24 -14.54 0.29
N PRO A 10 -8.78 -13.93 -0.82
CA PRO A 10 -7.75 -12.91 -0.72
C PRO A 10 -8.28 -11.81 0.20
N ALA A 11 -7.53 -11.49 1.25
CA ALA A 11 -7.98 -10.49 2.23
C ALA A 11 -8.33 -9.20 1.48
N ALA A 12 -9.51 -8.63 1.79
CA ALA A 12 -10.00 -7.40 1.16
C ALA A 12 -8.97 -6.27 1.33
N VAL A 13 -8.28 -6.22 2.46
CA VAL A 13 -7.20 -5.28 2.74
C VAL A 13 -5.84 -6.00 2.67
N GLN A 14 -4.94 -5.50 1.82
CA GLN A 14 -3.53 -5.91 1.75
C GLN A 14 -2.65 -4.75 2.19
N ILE A 15 -1.78 -4.96 3.17
CA ILE A 15 -0.88 -3.94 3.71
C ILE A 15 0.53 -4.50 3.82
N ARG A 16 1.52 -3.78 3.27
CA ARG A 16 2.94 -4.06 3.47
C ARG A 16 3.68 -2.82 3.94
N VAL A 17 4.61 -3.02 4.86
CA VAL A 17 5.55 -1.99 5.32
C VAL A 17 6.94 -2.59 5.28
N GLU A 18 7.75 -2.17 4.31
CA GLU A 18 9.06 -2.78 4.05
C GLU A 18 10.01 -1.80 3.33
N PRO A 19 11.34 -1.97 3.42
CA PRO A 19 12.25 -1.06 2.72
C PRO A 19 12.26 -1.18 1.19
N ARG A 20 11.93 -2.38 0.69
CA ARG A 20 12.01 -2.73 -0.73
C ARG A 20 11.02 -1.91 -1.57
N ASP A 21 11.44 -1.55 -2.78
CA ASP A 21 10.54 -0.90 -3.73
C ASP A 21 9.42 -1.81 -4.22
N PHE A 22 8.35 -1.21 -4.74
CA PHE A 22 7.22 -1.93 -5.32
C PHE A 22 7.09 -1.65 -6.83
N GLU A 23 6.60 -2.67 -7.53
CA GLU A 23 6.28 -2.61 -8.95
C GLU A 23 4.81 -2.21 -9.10
N LEU A 24 4.53 -0.97 -9.49
CA LEU A 24 3.16 -0.44 -9.60
C LEU A 24 2.25 -1.34 -10.45
N GLY A 25 2.74 -1.85 -11.58
CA GLY A 25 1.98 -2.75 -12.45
C GLY A 25 1.61 -4.07 -11.79
N ALA A 26 2.51 -4.64 -10.98
CA ALA A 26 2.25 -5.88 -10.27
C ALA A 26 1.19 -5.69 -9.16
N GLU A 27 1.28 -4.58 -8.42
CA GLU A 27 0.31 -4.23 -7.37
C GLU A 27 -1.06 -3.91 -7.97
N TYR A 28 -1.10 -3.22 -9.11
CA TYR A 28 -2.32 -2.96 -9.87
C TYR A 28 -3.00 -4.26 -10.32
N GLU A 29 -2.26 -5.19 -10.94
CA GLU A 29 -2.83 -6.46 -11.39
C GLU A 29 -3.31 -7.32 -10.20
N ALA A 30 -2.58 -7.29 -9.09
CA ALA A 30 -3.00 -7.97 -7.86
C ALA A 30 -4.29 -7.35 -7.28
N LEU A 31 -4.42 -6.02 -7.28
CA LEU A 31 -5.65 -5.34 -6.86
C LEU A 31 -6.81 -5.65 -7.80
N ARG A 32 -6.59 -5.56 -9.11
CA ARG A 32 -7.60 -5.85 -10.14
C ARG A 32 -8.19 -7.25 -10.02
N LYS A 33 -7.39 -8.25 -9.68
CA LYS A 33 -7.86 -9.63 -9.44
C LYS A 33 -8.74 -9.76 -8.19
N ARG A 34 -8.55 -8.90 -7.19
CA ARG A 34 -9.32 -8.86 -5.95
C ARG A 34 -10.54 -7.93 -6.01
N SER A 35 -10.57 -7.03 -6.99
CA SER A 35 -11.65 -6.08 -7.27
C SER A 35 -12.43 -6.47 -8.53
N ALA A 36 -12.76 -7.76 -8.69
CA ALA A 36 -13.27 -8.29 -9.96
C ALA A 36 -14.67 -7.74 -10.32
N SER A 37 -15.44 -7.29 -9.32
CA SER A 37 -16.76 -6.69 -9.53
C SER A 37 -16.73 -5.16 -9.71
N SER A 38 -15.57 -4.55 -9.48
CA SER A 38 -15.37 -3.10 -9.53
C SER A 38 -15.16 -2.61 -10.97
N GLY A 39 -15.85 -1.52 -11.33
CA GLY A 39 -15.73 -0.89 -12.66
C GLY A 39 -14.56 0.09 -12.80
N ALA A 40 -13.84 0.37 -11.72
CA ALA A 40 -12.73 1.31 -11.68
C ALA A 40 -11.71 0.91 -10.61
N ILE A 41 -10.46 1.32 -10.83
CA ILE A 41 -9.37 1.22 -9.85
C ILE A 41 -8.71 2.59 -9.78
N VAL A 42 -8.42 3.05 -8.56
CA VAL A 42 -7.71 4.30 -8.34
C VAL A 42 -6.43 4.02 -7.57
N THR A 43 -5.30 4.46 -8.11
CA THR A 43 -3.99 4.33 -7.47
C THR A 43 -3.40 5.70 -7.18
N PHE A 44 -2.81 5.84 -5.99
CA PHE A 44 -1.98 6.95 -5.60
C PHE A 44 -0.57 6.43 -5.30
N THR A 45 0.43 7.01 -5.96
CA THR A 45 1.84 6.74 -5.68
C THR A 45 2.50 8.02 -5.18
N GLY A 46 3.02 8.01 -3.97
CA GLY A 46 3.84 9.10 -3.44
C GLY A 46 5.30 8.88 -3.80
N LEU A 47 6.00 9.97 -4.12
CA LEU A 47 7.44 9.99 -4.39
C LEU A 47 8.16 10.88 -3.38
N VAL A 48 9.43 10.58 -3.10
CA VAL A 48 10.30 11.46 -2.31
C VAL A 48 10.58 12.73 -3.11
N ARG A 49 10.39 13.88 -2.47
CA ARG A 49 10.68 15.19 -3.08
C ARG A 49 12.12 15.58 -2.80
N ASP A 50 12.74 16.21 -3.79
CA ASP A 50 14.11 16.72 -3.80
C ASP A 50 14.25 18.12 -3.16
N PHE A 51 13.16 18.70 -2.66
CA PHE A 51 13.18 19.99 -1.97
C PHE A 51 12.19 20.07 -0.80
N ASN A 52 12.49 20.93 0.16
CA ASN A 52 11.58 21.40 1.19
C ASN A 52 11.66 22.94 1.34
N ALA A 53 10.98 23.50 2.34
CA ALA A 53 10.99 24.95 2.59
C ALA A 53 12.38 25.51 2.95
N GLN A 54 13.37 24.65 3.21
CA GLN A 54 14.74 25.00 3.58
C GLN A 54 15.76 24.77 2.45
N GLY A 55 15.34 24.26 1.27
CA GLY A 55 16.21 24.06 0.10
C GLY A 55 16.19 22.63 -0.44
N ALA A 56 17.23 22.27 -1.19
CA ALA A 56 17.40 20.94 -1.78
C ALA A 56 17.72 19.89 -0.70
N LEU A 57 17.13 18.71 -0.81
CA LEU A 57 17.35 17.55 0.06
C LEU A 57 18.05 16.44 -0.72
N ASN A 58 18.89 15.64 -0.06
CA ASN A 58 19.56 14.47 -0.67
C ASN A 58 18.81 13.15 -0.37
N GLY A 59 17.50 13.22 -0.13
CA GLY A 59 16.66 12.07 0.27
C GLY A 59 16.15 12.16 1.71
N ILE A 60 15.47 11.10 2.16
CA ILE A 60 14.86 11.00 3.49
C ILE A 60 15.20 9.66 4.14
N ILE A 61 15.32 9.66 5.47
CA ILE A 61 15.37 8.43 6.28
C ILE A 61 14.07 8.35 7.05
N LEU A 62 13.29 7.30 6.78
CA LEU A 62 12.04 7.02 7.46
C LEU A 62 12.26 5.95 8.53
N GLU A 63 12.32 6.38 9.78
CA GLU A 63 12.19 5.49 10.93
C GLU A 63 10.73 5.10 11.13
N HIS A 64 10.47 3.85 11.51
CA HIS A 64 9.12 3.39 11.81
C HIS A 64 9.10 2.44 13.01
N TYR A 65 7.94 2.38 13.69
CA TYR A 65 7.61 1.38 14.69
C TYR A 65 6.68 0.32 14.05
N PRO A 66 7.23 -0.81 13.57
CA PRO A 66 6.56 -1.72 12.63
C PRO A 66 5.16 -2.15 13.07
N ALA A 67 5.01 -2.54 14.33
CA ALA A 67 3.75 -3.07 14.86
C ALA A 67 2.63 -2.02 14.92
N MET A 68 2.95 -0.75 15.22
CA MET A 68 1.96 0.31 15.34
C MET A 68 1.55 0.89 14.00
N THR A 69 2.49 1.02 13.06
CA THR A 69 2.22 1.53 11.71
C THR A 69 1.24 0.62 10.98
N VAL A 70 1.50 -0.69 10.94
CA VAL A 70 0.63 -1.66 10.25
C VAL A 70 -0.79 -1.64 10.84
N LYS A 71 -0.91 -1.65 12.18
CA LYS A 71 -2.21 -1.59 12.86
C LYS A 71 -3.00 -0.33 12.51
N SER A 72 -2.32 0.81 12.44
CA SER A 72 -2.95 2.10 12.13
C SER A 72 -3.42 2.14 10.67
N LEU A 73 -2.59 1.68 9.74
CA LEU A 73 -2.95 1.55 8.32
C LEU A 73 -4.15 0.62 8.12
N HIS A 74 -4.18 -0.52 8.83
CA HIS A 74 -5.29 -1.46 8.76
C HIS A 74 -6.59 -0.84 9.28
N ALA A 75 -6.53 -0.07 10.37
CA ALA A 75 -7.70 0.63 10.90
C ALA A 75 -8.21 1.70 9.92
N ILE A 76 -7.33 2.41 9.20
CA ILE A 76 -7.71 3.39 8.18
C ILE A 76 -8.33 2.69 6.97
N ALA A 77 -7.70 1.62 6.48
CA ALA A 77 -8.18 0.86 5.32
C ALA A 77 -9.55 0.25 5.56
N GLU A 78 -9.79 -0.37 6.73
CA GLU A 78 -11.11 -0.91 7.05
C GLU A 78 -12.18 0.17 7.20
N LYS A 79 -11.84 1.32 7.82
CA LYS A 79 -12.76 2.46 7.88
C LYS A 79 -13.12 2.97 6.49
N ALA A 80 -12.15 3.06 5.59
CA ALA A 80 -12.37 3.47 4.21
C ALA A 80 -13.27 2.46 3.47
N ARG A 81 -12.95 1.17 3.60
CA ARG A 81 -13.70 0.07 2.99
C ARG A 81 -15.16 0.08 3.39
N VAL A 82 -15.44 0.22 4.69
CA VAL A 82 -16.82 0.29 5.21
C VAL A 82 -17.52 1.57 4.79
N LYS A 83 -16.81 2.71 4.77
CA LYS A 83 -17.41 4.01 4.46
C LYS A 83 -17.80 4.15 2.98
N TRP A 84 -17.02 3.58 2.08
CA TRP A 84 -17.18 3.75 0.63
C TRP A 84 -17.52 2.45 -0.12
N ASP A 85 -17.78 1.36 0.62
CA ASP A 85 -18.10 0.04 0.09
C ASP A 85 -17.05 -0.48 -0.92
N LEU A 86 -15.78 -0.38 -0.53
CA LEU A 86 -14.66 -0.80 -1.39
C LEU A 86 -14.52 -2.34 -1.36
N GLU A 87 -14.35 -2.95 -2.53
CA GLU A 87 -14.15 -4.40 -2.66
C GLU A 87 -12.77 -4.81 -2.14
N ALA A 88 -11.73 -4.04 -2.50
CA ALA A 88 -10.37 -4.29 -2.05
C ALA A 88 -9.57 -3.00 -1.85
N VAL A 89 -8.53 -3.10 -1.03
CA VAL A 89 -7.55 -2.04 -0.76
C VAL A 89 -6.16 -2.65 -0.78
N THR A 90 -5.20 -1.96 -1.38
CA THR A 90 -3.75 -2.24 -1.28
C THR A 90 -3.04 -1.03 -0.71
N ILE A 91 -2.21 -1.22 0.32
CA ILE A 91 -1.29 -0.18 0.82
C ILE A 91 0.12 -0.77 0.90
N VAL A 92 1.07 -0.13 0.24
CA VAL A 92 2.49 -0.43 0.39
C VAL A 92 3.17 0.83 0.89
N HIS A 93 3.83 0.77 2.04
CA HIS A 93 4.55 1.91 2.59
C HIS A 93 6.02 1.55 2.78
N ARG A 94 6.92 2.28 2.11
CA ARG A 94 8.36 2.06 2.24
C ARG A 94 8.94 2.71 3.48
N VAL A 95 10.00 2.13 4.01
CA VAL A 95 10.72 2.60 5.20
C VAL A 95 12.23 2.48 4.99
N GLY A 96 13.03 3.08 5.87
CA GLY A 96 14.49 3.12 5.71
C GLY A 96 14.95 4.31 4.86
N ALA A 97 16.13 4.17 4.24
CA ALA A 97 16.71 5.21 3.41
C ALA A 97 16.06 5.21 2.02
N LEU A 98 15.58 6.38 1.59
CA LEU A 98 14.98 6.60 0.27
C LEU A 98 15.66 7.79 -0.39
N GLU A 99 15.98 7.64 -1.67
CA GLU A 99 16.57 8.69 -2.49
C GLU A 99 15.49 9.62 -3.05
N ASN A 100 15.90 10.76 -3.61
CA ASN A 100 14.97 11.64 -4.30
C ASN A 100 14.28 10.92 -5.45
N HIS A 101 12.99 11.20 -5.64
CA HIS A 101 12.13 10.57 -6.63
C HIS A 101 11.85 9.08 -6.42
N ASP A 102 12.40 8.45 -5.37
CA ASP A 102 11.99 7.09 -4.99
C ASP A 102 10.50 7.06 -4.70
N GLN A 103 9.86 5.97 -5.10
CA GLN A 103 8.51 5.66 -4.65
C GLN A 103 8.55 5.46 -3.13
N ILE A 104 7.64 6.07 -2.38
CA ILE A 104 7.57 5.95 -0.91
C ILE A 104 6.30 5.24 -0.47
N VAL A 105 5.20 5.44 -1.18
CA VAL A 105 3.92 4.85 -0.80
C VAL A 105 3.08 4.54 -2.04
N LEU A 106 2.37 3.42 -2.00
CA LEU A 106 1.27 3.09 -2.89
C LEU A 106 -0.01 2.93 -2.07
N VAL A 107 -1.09 3.54 -2.54
CA VAL A 107 -2.45 3.24 -2.11
C VAL A 107 -3.27 2.91 -3.34
N GLY A 108 -3.94 1.76 -3.36
CA GLY A 108 -4.85 1.36 -4.42
C GLY A 108 -6.19 0.92 -3.84
N VAL A 109 -7.28 1.32 -4.50
CA VAL A 109 -8.67 0.92 -4.20
C VAL A 109 -9.41 0.56 -5.47
#